data_AF-A0A6A8D0A2-F1
#
_entry.id   AF-A0A6A8D0A2-F1
#
_cell.length_a   1.000
_cell.length_b   1.000
_cell.length_c   1.000
_cell.angle_alpha   90.00
_cell.angle_beta   90.00
_cell.angle_gamma   90.00
#
_symmetry.space_group_name_H-M   'P 1'
#
loop_
_entity.id
_entity.type
_entity.pdbx_description
1 polymer ?
#
loop_
_entity_poly.entity_id
_entity_poly.type
_entity_poly.pdbx_seq_one_letter_code
_entity_poly.pdbx_strand_id
1 'polypeptide(L)' 'MIPKRINYVWLGGQPLPAQIKKNILTWQEKNPDYEIVEFNEKNYDINRYKFAADAYKSKKWAFASD' A
#
# COMPACT_ATOMS: atom_id res chain seq x y z
N MET A 1 -10.29 2.13 20.81
CA MET A 1 -11.06 2.39 19.57
C MET A 1 -10.10 2.22 18.39
N ILE A 2 -10.50 1.51 17.33
CA ILE A 2 -9.63 1.26 16.17
C ILE A 2 -9.58 2.54 15.30
N PRO A 3 -8.41 2.99 14.81
CA PRO A 3 -8.31 4.14 13.91
C PRO A 3 -9.09 3.91 12.61
N LYS A 4 -9.79 4.94 12.13
CA LYS A 4 -10.49 4.93 10.84
C LYS A 4 -9.50 5.13 9.70
N ARG A 5 -8.76 4.07 9.37
CA ARG A 5 -7.72 4.08 8.34
C ARG A 5 -7.88 2.93 7.37
N ILE A 6 -7.83 3.24 6.08
CA ILE A 6 -7.71 2.25 5.01
C ILE A 6 -6.27 2.30 4.52
N ASN A 7 -5.49 1.27 4.84
CA ASN A 7 -4.12 1.16 4.41
C ASN A 7 -4.04 0.29 3.15
N TYR A 8 -3.30 0.74 2.13
CA TYR A 8 -2.95 -0.09 0.98
C TYR A 8 -1.44 -0.03 0.72
N VAL A 9 -0.90 -1.09 0.14
CA VAL A 9 0.53 -1.19 -0.17
C VAL A 9 0.73 -1.01 -1.67
N TRP A 10 1.68 -0.16 -2.05
CA TRP A 10 2.08 0.03 -3.45
C TRP A 10 3.61 0.11 -3.54
N LEU A 11 4.21 -0.95 -4.09
CA LEU A 11 5.65 -1.15 -4.16
C LEU A 11 6.12 -1.27 -5.61
N GLY A 12 7.39 -0.94 -5.85
CA GLY A 12 8.06 -0.99 -7.15
C GLY A 12 8.13 0.35 -7.89
N GLY A 13 7.69 1.45 -7.27
CA GLY A 13 7.80 2.82 -7.81
C GLY A 13 7.03 3.10 -9.11
N GLN A 14 6.18 2.17 -9.56
CA GLN A 14 5.38 2.35 -10.77
C GLN A 14 4.22 3.31 -10.51
N PRO A 15 3.74 4.07 -11.51
CA PRO A 15 2.55 4.88 -11.34
C PRO A 15 1.32 4.00 -11.12
N LEU A 16 0.41 4.44 -10.25
CA LEU A 16 -0.88 3.77 -10.06
C LEU A 16 -1.68 3.75 -11.37
N PRO A 17 -2.13 2.57 -11.85
CA PRO A 17 -3.01 2.48 -13.00
C PRO A 17 -4.33 3.22 -12.77
N ALA A 18 -4.96 3.68 -13.84
CA ALA A 18 -6.23 4.43 -13.77
C ALA A 18 -7.33 3.67 -13.01
N GLN A 19 -7.41 2.35 -13.19
CA GLN A 19 -8.40 1.52 -12.49
C GLN A 19 -8.16 1.48 -10.97
N ILE A 20 -6.90 1.46 -10.52
CA ILE A 20 -6.57 1.47 -9.09
C ILE A 20 -6.89 2.83 -8.48
N LYS A 21 -6.56 3.92 -9.19
CA LYS A 21 -6.96 5.28 -8.78
C LYS A 21 -8.48 5.38 -8.62
N LYS A 22 -9.25 4.81 -9.56
CA LYS A 22 -10.71 4.75 -9.47
C LYS A 22 -11.16 3.98 -8.22
N ASN A 23 -10.56 2.84 -7.91
CA ASN A 23 -10.88 2.08 -6.71
C ASN A 23 -10.60 2.90 -5.44
N ILE A 24 -9.46 3.59 -5.35
CA ILE A 24 -9.11 4.45 -4.21
C ILE A 24 -10.14 5.57 -4.04
N LEU A 25 -10.57 6.22 -5.13
CA LEU A 25 -11.64 7.23 -5.09
C LEU A 25 -12.94 6.64 -4.52
N THR A 26 -13.34 5.43 -4.95
CA THR A 26 -14.55 4.79 -4.39
C THR A 26 -14.42 4.47 -2.89
N TRP A 27 -13.20 4.23 -2.39
CA TRP A 27 -12.99 4.05 -0.95
C TRP A 27 -13.22 5.36 -0.19
N GLN A 28 -12.77 6.50 -0.73
CA GLN A 28 -13.00 7.84 -0.15
C GLN A 28 -14.49 8.21 -0.18
N GLU A 29 -15.17 7.95 -1.30
CA GLU A 29 -16.60 8.24 -1.45
C GLU A 29 -17.46 7.44 -0.46
N LYS A 30 -17.14 6.16 -0.26
CA LYS A 30 -17.90 5.27 0.64
C LYS A 30 -17.54 5.41 2.11
N ASN A 31 -16.33 5.89 2.40
CA ASN A 31 -15.80 6.00 3.77
C ASN A 31 -15.19 7.40 3.96
N PRO A 32 -16.00 8.48 3.91
CA PRO A 32 -15.49 9.86 3.91
C PRO A 32 -14.78 10.27 5.20
N ASP A 33 -15.02 9.53 6.28
CA ASP A 33 -14.40 9.70 7.60
C ASP A 33 -13.14 8.85 7.80
N TYR A 34 -12.73 8.06 6.80
CA TYR A 34 -11.51 7.26 6.84
C TYR A 34 -10.35 7.98 6.14
N GLU A 35 -9.19 7.93 6.77
CA GLU A 35 -7.92 8.33 6.16
C GLU A 35 -7.42 7.18 5.26
N ILE A 36 -7.09 7.47 4.01
CA ILE A 36 -6.45 6.50 3.11
C ILE A 36 -4.95 6.70 3.15
N VAL A 37 -4.22 5.65 3.50
CA VAL A 37 -2.76 5.66 3.64
C VAL A 37 -2.14 4.69 2.64
N GLU A 38 -1.29 5.22 1.76
CA GLU A 38 -0.42 4.41 0.90
C GLU A 38 0.86 4.05 1.66
N PHE A 39 1.19 2.78 1.77
CA PHE A 39 2.51 2.32 2.19
C PHE A 39 3.37 2.01 0.97
N ASN A 40 4.51 2.69 0.88
CA ASN A 40 5.50 2.56 -0.19
C ASN A 40 6.92 2.70 0.38
N GLU A 41 7.92 2.70 -0.49
CA GLU A 41 9.34 2.75 -0.11
C GLU A 41 9.76 4.07 0.58
N LYS A 42 8.94 5.12 0.50
CA LYS A 42 9.25 6.43 1.06
C LYS A 42 8.81 6.55 2.51
N ASN A 43 7.81 5.79 2.94
CA ASN A 43 7.19 5.90 4.26
C ASN A 43 7.15 4.59 5.05
N TYR A 44 7.59 3.48 4.45
CA TYR A 44 7.70 2.19 5.11
C TYR A 44 9.09 1.59 4.92
N ASP A 45 9.68 1.10 6.01
CA ASP A 45 10.95 0.38 5.97
C ASP A 45 10.71 -1.08 5.55
N ILE A 46 10.82 -1.35 4.25
CA ILE A 46 10.68 -2.70 3.68
C ILE A 46 11.79 -3.66 4.14
N ASN A 47 12.90 -3.14 4.67
CA ASN A 47 14.02 -3.96 5.14
C ASN A 47 13.87 -4.39 6.60
N ARG A 48 12.83 -3.91 7.31
CA ARG A 48 12.56 -4.23 8.72
C ARG A 48 12.44 -5.73 8.97
N TYR A 49 11.87 -6.47 8.02
CA TYR A 49 11.67 -7.91 8.13
C TYR A 49 12.31 -8.63 6.97
N LYS A 50 13.07 -9.69 7.27
CA LYS A 50 13.83 -10.46 6.27
C LYS A 50 12.95 -10.97 5.13
N PHE A 51 11.76 -11.48 5.43
CA PHE A 51 10.84 -12.02 4.44
C PHE A 51 10.41 -10.94 3.42
N ALA A 52 9.88 -9.82 3.91
CA ALA A 52 9.46 -8.70 3.07
C ALA A 52 10.64 -8.14 2.26
N ALA A 53 11.82 -8.01 2.88
CA ALA A 53 13.04 -7.56 2.21
C ALA A 53 13.47 -8.49 1.07
N ASP A 54 13.47 -9.80 1.29
CA ASP A 54 13.88 -10.79 0.30
C ASP A 54 12.85 -10.88 -0.85
N ALA A 55 11.55 -10.79 -0.55
CA ALA A 55 10.49 -10.69 -1.54
C ALA A 55 10.60 -9.41 -2.38
N TYR A 56 10.83 -8.27 -1.72
CA TYR A 56 11.03 -6.97 -2.38
C TYR A 56 12.25 -6.99 -3.30
N LYS A 57 13.40 -7.50 -2.84
CA LYS A 57 14.61 -7.68 -3.67
C LYS A 57 14.36 -8.58 -4.89
N SER A 58 13.51 -9.59 -4.72
CA SER A 58 13.09 -10.49 -5.80
C SER A 58 11.99 -9.92 -6.69
N LYS A 59 11.58 -8.66 -6.49
CA LYS A 59 10.47 -7.99 -7.19
C LYS A 59 9.12 -8.71 -7.05
N LYS A 60 8.95 -9.48 -5.98
CA LYS A 60 7.74 -10.22 -5.66
C LYS A 60 6.80 -9.36 -4.81
N TRP A 61 6.20 -8.35 -5.42
CA TRP A 61 5.47 -7.28 -4.71
C TRP A 61 4.32 -7.79 -3.82
N ALA A 62 3.54 -8.76 -4.31
CA ALA A 62 2.45 -9.34 -3.53
C ALA A 62 2.94 -10.04 -2.25
N PHE A 63 4.12 -10.67 -2.29
CA PHE A 63 4.75 -11.29 -1.12
C PHE A 63 5.46 -10.26 -0.24
N ALA A 64 5.89 -9.13 -0.81
CA ALA A 64 6.50 -8.05 -0.06
C ALA A 64 5.45 -7.23 0.74
N SER A 65 4.18 -7.31 0.35
CA SER A 65 3.05 -6.65 1.01
C SER A 65 2.28 -7.52 2.01
N ASP A 66 2.66 -8.79 2.15
CA ASP A 66 2.04 -9.79 3.04
C ASP A 66 2.58 -9.66 4.47
#